data_AF-A0A7X9GTW8-F1
#
_entry.id   AF-A0A7X9GTW8-F1
#
_cell.length_a   1.000
_cell.length_b   1.000
_cell.length_c   1.000
_cell.angle_alpha   90.00
_cell.angle_beta   90.00
_cell.angle_gamma   90.00
#
_symmetry.space_group_name_H-M   'P 1'
#
loop_
_entity.id
_entity.type
_entity.pdbx_description
1 polymer ?
#
loop_
_entity_poly.entity_id
_entity_poly.type
_entity_poly.pdbx_seq_one_letter_code
_entity_poly.pdbx_strand_id
1 'polypeptide(L)'
;MRIDEFDGLDQEAAQRAIRPALDIPRWIDEIVAARPYADREALLETARVAAHPLTDDEVDQALAHHPRIGDRAKGDSAEATLSRSEQSHVDPEDVEIQRRLREGNIAYEERFGHVFLI
;
A
#
# COMPACT_ATOMS: atom_id res chain seq x y z
N MET A 1 12.57 -7.19 8.06
CA MET A 1 12.54 -8.66 8.08
C MET A 1 13.47 -9.16 6.99
N ARG A 2 14.28 -10.17 7.28
CA ARG A 2 15.11 -10.87 6.28
C ARG A 2 14.27 -11.92 5.55
N ILE A 3 14.73 -12.38 4.39
CA ILE A 3 13.94 -13.29 3.55
C ILE A 3 13.77 -14.68 4.18
N ASP A 4 14.81 -15.18 4.83
CA ASP A 4 14.79 -16.45 5.57
C ASP A 4 13.84 -16.40 6.76
N GLU A 5 13.68 -15.23 7.38
CA GLU A 5 12.69 -15.01 8.44
C GLU A 5 11.27 -15.06 7.88
N PHE A 6 11.03 -14.43 6.72
CA PHE A 6 9.74 -14.45 6.04
C PHE A 6 9.33 -15.85 5.58
N ASP A 7 10.28 -16.60 5.02
CA ASP A 7 10.07 -17.98 4.56
C ASP A 7 9.75 -18.94 5.71
N GLY A 8 10.24 -18.64 6.92
CA GLY A 8 9.95 -19.41 8.14
C GLY A 8 8.62 -19.08 8.83
N LEU A 9 7.90 -18.03 8.41
CA LEU A 9 6.63 -17.66 9.03
C LEU A 9 5.52 -18.67 8.71
N ASP A 10 4.61 -18.88 9.67
CA ASP A 10 3.33 -19.51 9.36
C ASP A 10 2.51 -18.67 8.34
N GLN A 11 1.48 -19.28 7.77
CA GLN A 11 0.69 -18.67 6.70
C GLN A 11 0.06 -17.34 7.12
N GLU A 12 -0.54 -17.28 8.31
CA GLU A 12 -1.25 -16.09 8.78
C GLU A 12 -0.27 -14.94 9.09
N ALA A 13 0.87 -15.25 9.71
CA ALA A 13 1.92 -14.29 9.98
C ALA A 13 2.55 -13.74 8.69
N ALA A 14 2.73 -14.59 7.67
CA ALA A 14 3.25 -14.16 6.37
C ALA A 14 2.26 -13.25 5.63
N GLN A 15 0.97 -13.60 5.64
CA GLN A 15 -0.09 -12.75 5.08
C GLN A 15 -0.11 -11.38 5.76
N ARG A 16 -0.05 -11.33 7.10
CA ARG A 16 0.03 -10.06 7.85
C ARG A 16 1.29 -9.25 7.54
N ALA A 17 2.43 -9.92 7.30
CA ALA A 17 3.69 -9.24 7.00
C ALA A 17 3.69 -8.57 5.61
N ILE A 18 2.99 -9.17 4.64
CA ILE A 18 2.94 -8.69 3.25
C ILE A 18 1.79 -7.70 3.00
N ARG A 19 0.65 -7.87 3.69
CA ARG A 19 -0.55 -7.03 3.53
C ARG A 19 -0.27 -5.51 3.46
N PRO A 20 0.60 -4.90 4.29
CA PRO A 20 0.83 -3.45 4.23
C PRO A 20 1.44 -2.96 2.91
N ALA A 21 2.03 -3.84 2.10
CA ALA A 21 2.59 -3.47 0.80
C ALA A 21 1.50 -3.35 -0.28
N LEU A 22 0.48 -4.21 -0.25
CA LEU A 22 -0.67 -4.21 -1.16
C LEU A 22 -1.78 -5.09 -0.57
N ASP A 23 -2.91 -4.47 -0.18
CA ASP A 23 -4.02 -5.20 0.46
C ASP A 23 -5.00 -5.81 -0.56
N ILE A 24 -4.46 -6.69 -1.40
CA ILE A 24 -5.23 -7.48 -2.37
C ILE A 24 -5.09 -8.96 -2.00
N PRO A 25 -6.18 -9.65 -1.56
CA PRO A 25 -6.10 -11.02 -1.06
C PRO A 25 -5.42 -11.99 -2.03
N ARG A 26 -5.76 -11.94 -3.33
CA ARG A 26 -5.14 -12.79 -4.36
C ARG A 26 -3.62 -12.60 -4.40
N TRP A 27 -3.15 -11.36 -4.45
CA TRP A 27 -1.74 -11.02 -4.52
C TRP A 27 -0.98 -11.47 -3.26
N ILE A 28 -1.56 -11.26 -2.08
CA ILE A 28 -0.98 -11.70 -0.81
C ILE A 28 -0.84 -13.24 -0.81
N ASP A 29 -1.90 -13.95 -1.21
CA ASP A 29 -1.92 -15.41 -1.21
C ASP A 29 -0.89 -15.99 -2.19
N GLU A 30 -0.74 -15.41 -3.38
CA GLU A 30 0.26 -15.80 -4.37
C GLU A 30 1.70 -15.66 -3.82
N ILE A 31 2.00 -14.53 -3.17
CA ILE A 31 3.33 -14.30 -2.58
C ILE A 31 3.61 -15.27 -1.43
N VAL A 32 2.62 -15.49 -0.56
CA VAL A 32 2.76 -16.35 0.62
C VAL A 32 2.89 -17.82 0.20
N ALA A 33 2.19 -18.25 -0.85
CA ALA A 33 2.22 -19.61 -1.37
C ALA A 33 3.51 -19.94 -2.14
N ALA A 34 4.18 -18.94 -2.73
CA ALA A 34 5.41 -19.13 -3.51
C ALA A 34 6.69 -19.23 -2.65
N ARG A 35 6.58 -19.09 -1.32
CA ARG A 35 7.70 -19.35 -0.39
C ARG A 35 8.11 -20.83 -0.41
N PRO A 36 9.39 -21.16 -0.17
CA PRO A 36 10.49 -20.25 0.15
C PRO A 36 11.10 -19.58 -1.09
N TYR A 37 11.65 -18.39 -0.92
CA TYR A 37 12.33 -17.64 -1.97
C TYR A 37 13.84 -17.84 -1.91
N ALA A 38 14.48 -17.94 -3.09
CA ALA A 38 15.93 -18.05 -3.16
C ALA A 38 16.64 -16.78 -2.66
N ASP A 39 16.10 -15.63 -3.02
CA ASP A 39 16.62 -14.31 -2.65
C ASP A 39 15.55 -13.21 -2.81
N ARG A 40 15.93 -11.99 -2.48
CA ARG A 40 15.05 -10.81 -2.57
C ARG A 40 14.59 -10.53 -3.99
N GLU A 41 15.39 -10.84 -5.00
CA GLU A 41 15.03 -10.58 -6.40
C GLU A 41 13.91 -11.51 -6.84
N ALA A 42 13.98 -12.79 -6.47
CA ALA A 42 12.91 -13.75 -6.71
C ALA A 42 11.58 -13.31 -6.07
N LEU A 43 11.59 -12.85 -4.82
CA LEU A 43 10.41 -12.30 -4.14
C LEU A 43 9.82 -11.11 -4.91
N LEU A 44 10.65 -10.16 -5.32
CA LEU A 44 10.20 -8.96 -6.03
C LEU A 44 9.64 -9.31 -7.41
N GLU A 45 10.20 -10.29 -8.09
CA GLU A 45 9.70 -10.72 -9.39
C GLU A 45 8.34 -11.40 -9.27
N THR A 46 8.18 -12.32 -8.30
CA THR A 46 6.87 -12.91 -7.99
C THR A 46 5.84 -11.84 -7.67
N ALA A 47 6.21 -10.83 -6.86
CA ALA A 47 5.33 -9.73 -6.53
C ALA A 47 4.91 -8.90 -7.75
N ARG A 48 5.82 -8.65 -8.71
CA ARG A 48 5.51 -7.95 -9.96
C ARG A 48 4.59 -8.76 -10.86
N VAL A 49 4.88 -10.04 -11.04
CA VAL A 49 4.08 -10.95 -11.86
C VAL A 49 2.67 -11.09 -11.28
N ALA A 50 2.55 -11.29 -9.96
CA ALA A 50 1.27 -11.37 -9.27
C ALA A 50 0.42 -10.10 -9.41
N ALA A 51 1.08 -8.94 -9.53
CA ALA A 51 0.42 -7.65 -9.75
C ALA A 51 0.12 -7.34 -11.23
N HIS A 52 0.43 -8.25 -12.17
CA HIS A 52 0.29 -7.97 -13.60
C HIS A 52 -0.69 -8.94 -14.32
N PRO A 53 -1.86 -8.45 -14.78
CA PRO A 53 -2.48 -7.18 -14.42
C PRO A 53 -3.18 -7.24 -13.06
N LEU A 54 -3.26 -6.11 -12.35
CA LEU A 54 -4.32 -5.89 -11.38
C LEU A 54 -5.62 -5.65 -12.15
N THR A 55 -6.72 -6.22 -11.67
CA THR A 55 -8.04 -5.89 -12.21
C THR A 55 -8.50 -4.51 -11.75
N ASP A 56 -9.48 -3.92 -12.43
CA ASP A 56 -10.06 -2.64 -12.00
C ASP A 56 -10.62 -2.74 -10.57
N ASP A 57 -11.33 -3.82 -10.24
CA ASP A 57 -11.86 -4.08 -8.89
C ASP A 57 -10.73 -4.18 -7.83
N GLU A 58 -9.60 -4.76 -8.19
CA GLU A 58 -8.43 -4.87 -7.30
C GLU A 58 -7.76 -3.52 -7.08
N VAL A 59 -7.68 -2.69 -8.12
CA VAL A 59 -7.21 -1.31 -8.02
C VAL A 59 -8.14 -0.51 -7.12
N ASP A 60 -9.45 -0.59 -7.32
CA ASP A 60 -10.45 0.08 -6.48
C ASP A 60 -10.36 -0.37 -5.02
N GLN A 61 -10.20 -1.68 -4.78
CA GLN A 61 -10.02 -2.23 -3.43
C GLN A 61 -8.76 -1.69 -2.76
N ALA A 62 -7.63 -1.66 -3.47
CA ALA A 62 -6.39 -1.12 -2.95
C ALA A 62 -6.55 0.37 -2.60
N LEU A 63 -7.12 1.15 -3.51
CA LEU A 63 -7.32 2.59 -3.35
C LEU A 63 -8.27 2.96 -2.21
N ALA A 64 -9.31 2.16 -1.95
CA ALA A 64 -10.30 2.45 -0.91
C ALA A 64 -9.70 2.57 0.51
N HIS A 65 -8.54 1.95 0.75
CA HIS A 65 -7.86 1.96 2.05
C HIS A 65 -6.74 3.01 2.14
N HIS A 66 -6.44 3.72 1.06
CA HIS A 66 -5.35 4.69 1.03
C HIS A 66 -5.78 6.05 1.62
N PRO A 67 -4.99 6.63 2.54
CA PRO A 67 -5.20 7.98 3.01
C PRO A 67 -4.90 8.99 1.89
N ARG A 68 -5.68 10.08 1.84
CA ARG A 68 -5.44 11.19 0.92
C ARG A 68 -4.08 11.84 1.18
N ILE A 69 -3.50 12.44 0.15
CA ILE A 69 -2.29 13.26 0.31
C ILE A 69 -2.64 14.54 1.09
N GLY A 70 -1.87 14.81 2.15
CA GLY A 70 -2.13 15.89 3.11
C GLY A 70 -2.88 15.42 4.36
N ASP A 71 -3.57 14.28 4.31
CA ASP A 71 -4.20 13.69 5.48
C ASP A 71 -3.17 12.88 6.28
N ARG A 72 -3.05 13.14 7.58
CA ARG A 72 -2.25 12.29 8.47
C ARG A 72 -3.05 11.05 8.84
N ALA A 73 -2.58 9.88 8.41
CA ALA A 73 -3.14 8.59 8.85
C ALA A 73 -3.13 8.49 10.39
N LYS A 74 -4.29 8.13 10.95
CA LYS A 74 -4.50 7.99 12.41
C LYS A 74 -4.20 6.55 12.86
N GLY A 75 -3.82 6.39 14.12
CA GLY A 75 -3.55 5.09 14.72
C GLY A 75 -2.14 4.55 14.44
N ASP A 76 -1.88 3.36 14.97
CA ASP A 76 -0.55 2.75 15.04
C ASP A 76 -0.38 1.52 14.12
N SER A 77 -1.24 1.39 13.10
CA SER A 77 -1.08 0.31 12.12
C SER A 77 0.21 0.49 11.29
N ALA A 78 0.66 -0.60 10.66
CA ALA A 78 1.82 -0.56 9.77
C ALA A 78 1.58 0.40 8.60
N GLU A 79 0.39 0.33 8.00
CA GLU A 79 -0.07 1.19 6.90
C GLU A 79 -0.11 2.66 7.33
N ALA A 80 -0.63 2.96 8.53
CA ALA A 80 -0.65 4.32 9.06
C ALA A 80 0.76 4.87 9.30
N THR A 81 1.69 4.02 9.74
CA THR A 81 3.10 4.40 9.95
C THR A 81 3.82 4.64 8.63
N LEU A 82 3.63 3.77 7.64
CA LEU A 82 4.17 3.90 6.28
C LEU A 82 3.66 5.19 5.62
N SER A 83 2.35 5.40 5.62
CA SER A 83 1.72 6.61 5.06
C SER A 83 2.31 7.90 5.64
N ARG A 84 2.50 7.97 6.97
CA ARG A 84 3.12 9.14 7.61
C ARG A 84 4.58 9.33 7.20
N SER A 85 5.33 8.25 6.99
CA SER A 85 6.71 8.30 6.52
C SER A 85 6.80 8.79 5.07
N GLU A 86 5.94 8.28 4.20
CA GLU A 86 5.87 8.64 2.77
C GLU A 86 5.49 10.10 2.57
N GLN A 87 4.56 10.61 3.37
CA GLN A 87 4.13 12.01 3.32
C GLN A 87 4.92 12.94 4.25
N SER A 88 6.06 12.50 4.81
CA SER A 88 6.83 13.26 5.80
C SER A 88 7.34 14.63 5.33
N HIS A 89 7.42 14.83 4.02
CA HIS A 89 7.84 16.09 3.40
C HIS A 89 6.68 17.05 3.09
N VAL A 90 5.44 16.66 3.36
CA VAL A 90 4.28 17.55 3.28
C VAL A 90 4.19 18.33 4.59
N ASP A 91 4.45 19.64 4.54
CA ASP A 91 4.35 20.51 5.70
C ASP A 91 2.87 20.64 6.14
N PRO A 92 2.51 20.21 7.36
CA PRO A 92 1.14 20.34 7.87
C PRO A 92 0.80 21.79 8.27
N GLU A 93 1.80 22.65 8.52
CA GLU A 93 1.60 24.02 8.96
C GLU A 93 1.48 25.01 7.79
N ASP A 94 1.85 24.60 6.57
CA ASP A 94 1.60 25.40 5.37
C ASP A 94 0.11 25.35 4.97
N VAL A 95 -0.63 26.32 5.49
CA VAL A 95 -2.08 26.45 5.29
C VAL A 95 -2.47 26.49 3.81
N GLU A 96 -1.68 27.11 2.95
CA GLU A 96 -2.00 27.26 1.53
C GLU A 96 -1.77 25.95 0.77
N ILE A 97 -0.67 25.25 1.04
CA ILE A 97 -0.45 23.90 0.50
C ILE A 97 -1.56 22.96 0.96
N GLN A 98 -1.90 22.95 2.24
CA GLN A 98 -2.96 22.10 2.79
C GLN A 98 -4.33 22.40 2.17
N ARG A 99 -4.65 23.67 1.92
CA ARG A 99 -5.89 24.06 1.21
C ARG A 99 -5.91 23.49 -0.21
N ARG A 100 -4.83 23.67 -0.97
CA ARG A 100 -4.72 23.21 -2.35
C ARG A 100 -4.74 21.68 -2.48
N LEU A 101 -4.12 20.96 -1.53
CA LEU A 101 -4.18 19.51 -1.47
C LEU A 101 -5.62 19.02 -1.25
N ARG A 102 -6.35 19.61 -0.30
CA ARG A 102 -7.77 19.26 -0.07
C ARG A 102 -8.63 19.51 -1.31
N GLU A 103 -8.51 20.68 -1.92
CA GLU A 103 -9.28 21.01 -3.14
C GLU A 103 -8.93 20.09 -4.31
N GLY A 104 -7.65 19.75 -4.47
CA GLY A 104 -7.19 18.82 -5.48
C GLY A 104 -7.74 17.41 -5.29
N ASN A 105 -7.69 16.88 -4.06
CA ASN A 105 -8.25 15.56 -3.75
C ASN A 105 -9.76 15.52 -4.03
N ILE A 106 -10.53 16.54 -3.62
CA ILE A 106 -11.98 16.61 -3.89
C ILE A 106 -12.24 16.62 -5.39
N ALA A 107 -11.57 17.50 -6.15
CA ALA A 107 -11.78 17.59 -7.60
C ALA A 107 -11.38 16.30 -8.34
N TYR A 108 -10.38 15.58 -7.83
CA TYR A 108 -9.98 14.28 -8.38
C TYR A 108 -11.04 13.20 -8.11
N GLU A 109 -11.49 13.07 -6.86
CA GLU A 109 -12.52 12.10 -6.48
C GLU A 109 -13.85 12.35 -7.19
N GLU A 110 -14.28 13.61 -7.34
CA GLU A 110 -15.49 13.96 -8.11
C GLU A 110 -15.39 13.53 -9.58
N ARG A 111 -14.18 13.51 -10.14
CA ARG A 111 -13.94 13.17 -11.54
C ARG A 111 -13.73 11.67 -11.78
N PHE A 112 -13.04 10.99 -10.87
CA PHE A 112 -12.55 9.62 -11.07
C PHE A 112 -13.18 8.59 -10.12
N GLY A 113 -13.86 9.03 -9.06
CA GLY A 113 -14.58 8.15 -8.12
C GLY A 113 -13.71 7.46 -7.07
N HIS A 114 -12.41 7.74 -7.03
CA HIS A 114 -11.46 7.16 -6.07
C HIS A 114 -10.39 8.19 -5.67
N VAL A 115 -9.64 7.90 -4.60
CA VAL A 115 -8.56 8.78 -4.09
C VAL A 115 -7.46 8.97 -5.14
N PHE A 116 -6.75 10.10 -5.03
CA PHE A 116 -5.52 10.33 -5.78
C PHE A 116 -4.35 9.58 -5.12
N LEU A 117 -3.60 8.81 -5.91
CA LEU A 117 -2.42 8.04 -5.48
C LEU A 117 -1.21 8.38 -6.36
N ILE A 118 -0.02 8.53 -5.75
CA ILE A 118 1.26 8.80 -6.42
C ILE A 118 2.44 8.15 -5.71
#